data_AF-A0AAQ4ETU4-F1
#
_entry.id   AF-A0AAQ4ETU4-F1
#
_cell.length_a   1.000
_cell.length_b   1.000
_cell.length_c   1.000
_cell.angle_alpha   90.00
_cell.angle_beta   90.00
_cell.angle_gamma   90.00
#
_symmetry.space_group_name_H-M   'P 1'
#
loop_
_entity.id
_entity.type
_entity.pdbx_description
1 polymer ?
#
loop_
_entity_poly.entity_id
_entity_poly.type
_entity_poly.pdbx_seq_one_letter_code
_entity_poly.pdbx_strand_id
1 'polypeptide(L)'
;MTTMDGNDQREWDIGLKGVEAFLNTSYNKSTGRAPFEVLYGYNPKFHDAALREIAETEDNVAWTNPEQLQAEVRTRILDSQAK
;
A
#
# COMPACT_ATOMS: atom_id res chain seq x y z
N MET A 1 -15.40 5.30 -3.76
CA MET A 1 -14.61 5.54 -4.98
C MET A 1 -14.95 6.94 -5.46
N THR A 2 -14.08 7.91 -5.22
CA THR A 2 -14.30 9.30 -5.65
C THR A 2 -13.95 9.37 -7.12
N THR A 3 -14.94 9.29 -7.99
CA THR A 3 -14.77 9.52 -9.42
C THR A 3 -14.46 10.99 -9.65
N MET A 4 -13.51 11.28 -10.55
CA MET A 4 -13.28 12.64 -11.09
C MET A 4 -14.34 12.93 -12.17
N ASP A 5 -15.63 12.83 -11.82
CA ASP A 5 -16.74 13.19 -12.70
C ASP A 5 -17.25 14.60 -12.34
N GLY A 6 -16.34 15.56 -12.40
CA GLY A 6 -16.64 16.98 -12.28
C GLY A 6 -16.17 17.70 -13.54
N ASN A 7 -17.05 18.50 -14.14
CA ASN A 7 -16.86 19.27 -15.37
C ASN A 7 -15.71 20.31 -15.33
N ASP A 8 -14.84 20.27 -14.32
CA ASP A 8 -13.68 21.15 -14.18
C ASP A 8 -12.47 20.34 -13.67
N GLN A 9 -11.51 20.05 -14.55
CA GLN A 9 -10.29 19.26 -14.29
C GLN A 9 -9.28 20.00 -13.37
N ARG A 10 -9.70 21.09 -12.72
CA ARG A 10 -8.86 22.00 -11.94
C ARG A 10 -8.74 21.60 -10.48
N GLU A 11 -9.64 20.75 -9.97
CA GLU A 11 -9.72 20.36 -8.56
C GLU A 11 -9.12 18.96 -8.27
N TRP A 12 -8.21 18.50 -9.14
CA TRP A 12 -7.56 17.19 -9.00
C TRP A 12 -6.78 17.05 -7.68
N ASP A 13 -6.34 18.17 -7.11
CA ASP A 13 -5.58 18.25 -5.87
C ASP A 13 -6.41 17.81 -4.66
N ILE A 14 -7.73 18.00 -4.68
CA ILE A 14 -8.65 17.52 -3.63
C ILE A 14 -8.58 16.00 -3.50
N GLY A 15 -8.41 15.28 -4.61
CA GLY A 15 -8.30 13.82 -4.64
C GLY A 15 -6.91 13.28 -4.29
N LEU A 16 -5.87 14.13 -4.23
CA LEU A 16 -4.48 13.68 -4.17
C LEU A 16 -4.18 12.83 -2.95
N LYS A 17 -4.70 13.20 -1.78
CA LYS A 17 -4.53 12.42 -0.53
C LYS A 17 -5.12 11.01 -0.64
N GLY A 18 -6.27 10.89 -1.30
CA GLY A 18 -6.91 9.60 -1.53
C GLY A 18 -6.07 8.73 -2.46
N VAL A 19 -5.62 9.30 -3.58
CA VAL A 19 -4.75 8.62 -4.55
C VAL A 19 -3.43 8.19 -3.90
N GLU A 20 -2.79 9.05 -3.12
CA GLU A 20 -1.57 8.72 -2.39
C GLU A 20 -1.78 7.53 -1.43
N ALA A 21 -2.87 7.54 -0.66
CA ALA A 21 -3.19 6.44 0.24
C ALA A 21 -3.41 5.14 -0.54
N PHE A 22 -4.16 5.17 -1.64
CA PHE A 22 -4.38 4.01 -2.50
C PHE A 22 -3.07 3.49 -3.11
N LEU A 23 -2.23 4.36 -3.68
CA LEU A 23 -0.96 3.95 -4.28
C LEU A 23 -0.01 3.33 -3.26
N ASN A 24 0.09 3.92 -2.06
CA ASN A 24 1.00 3.44 -1.02
C ASN A 24 0.52 2.15 -0.33
N THR A 25 -0.77 1.80 -0.40
CA THR A 25 -1.34 0.59 0.21
C THR A 25 -1.63 -0.52 -0.77
N SER A 26 -1.58 -0.24 -2.07
CA SER A 26 -1.85 -1.23 -3.11
C SER A 26 -0.73 -2.27 -3.18
N TYR A 27 -1.13 -3.53 -3.37
CA TYR A 27 -0.21 -4.63 -3.63
C TYR A 27 0.56 -4.42 -4.94
N ASN A 28 1.89 -4.46 -4.87
CA ASN A 28 2.73 -4.43 -6.05
C ASN A 28 3.12 -5.85 -6.47
N LYS A 29 2.81 -6.22 -7.72
CA LYS A 29 3.03 -7.58 -8.25
C LYS A 29 4.51 -7.97 -8.36
N SER A 30 5.40 -7.03 -8.65
CA SER A 30 6.83 -7.31 -8.81
C SER A 30 7.53 -7.49 -7.46
N THR A 31 7.15 -6.68 -6.46
CA THR A 31 7.76 -6.74 -5.13
C THR A 31 7.00 -7.64 -4.17
N GLY A 32 5.76 -8.00 -4.48
CA GLY A 32 4.87 -8.81 -3.66
C GLY A 32 4.44 -8.17 -2.34
N ARG A 33 4.62 -6.85 -2.18
CA ARG A 33 4.30 -6.10 -0.95
C ARG A 33 3.81 -4.69 -1.29
N ALA A 34 3.09 -4.05 -0.37
CA ALA A 34 2.68 -2.65 -0.54
C ALA A 34 3.85 -1.68 -0.27
N PRO A 35 3.97 -0.55 -0.98
CA PRO A 35 5.05 0.42 -0.75
C PRO A 35 5.14 0.92 0.70
N PHE A 36 4.01 1.21 1.34
CA PHE A 36 3.96 1.65 2.74
C PHE A 36 4.51 0.59 3.69
N GLU A 37 4.12 -0.67 3.47
CA GLU A 37 4.57 -1.81 4.26
C GLU A 37 6.09 -1.96 4.20
N VAL A 38 6.67 -1.83 3.01
CA VAL A 38 8.13 -1.93 2.81
C VAL A 38 8.87 -0.76 3.49
N LEU A 39 8.26 0.42 3.53
CA LEU A 39 8.87 1.60 4.14
C LEU A 39 8.80 1.57 5.67
N TYR A 40 7.68 1.13 6.23
CA TYR A 40 7.39 1.28 7.66
C TYR A 40 7.34 -0.03 8.46
N GLY A 41 7.30 -1.17 7.79
CA GLY A 41 7.28 -2.47 8.46
C GLY A 41 5.90 -2.99 8.84
N TYR A 42 4.84 -2.27 8.51
CA TYR A 42 3.46 -2.64 8.85
C TYR A 42 2.47 -2.06 7.83
N ASN A 43 1.26 -2.61 7.79
CA ASN A 43 0.19 -2.09 6.95
C ASN A 43 -0.60 -0.98 7.65
N PRO A 44 -0.83 0.17 7.00
CA PRO A 44 -1.52 1.28 7.63
C PRO A 44 -3.01 0.96 7.81
N LYS A 45 -3.56 1.48 8.91
CA LYS A 45 -4.98 1.29 9.27
C LYS A 45 -5.79 2.48 8.77
N PHE A 46 -6.10 2.51 7.48
CA PHE A 46 -7.07 3.47 6.94
C PHE A 46 -8.50 2.94 7.14
N HIS A 47 -9.45 3.85 7.38
CA HIS A 47 -10.83 3.62 7.81
C HIS A 47 -11.50 2.37 7.21
N ASP A 48 -11.65 1.34 8.04
CA ASP A 48 -12.89 0.56 8.19
C ASP A 48 -12.74 -0.34 9.44
N ALA A 49 -12.67 0.31 10.61
CA ALA A 49 -12.45 -0.37 11.88
C ALA A 49 -13.51 -1.46 12.13
N ALA A 50 -14.75 -1.24 11.69
CA ALA A 50 -15.86 -2.17 11.84
C ALA A 50 -15.71 -3.44 10.97
N LEU A 51 -15.27 -3.32 9.71
CA LEU A 51 -15.06 -4.51 8.85
C LEU A 51 -13.82 -5.30 9.27
N ARG A 52 -12.82 -4.64 9.86
CA ARG A 52 -11.56 -5.27 10.29
C ARG A 52 -11.64 -5.90 11.68
N GLU A 53 -12.49 -5.39 12.58
CA GLU A 53 -12.80 -6.03 13.88
C GLU A 53 -13.53 -7.37 13.69
N ILE A 54 -14.27 -7.50 12.58
CA ILE A 54 -14.90 -8.76 12.18
C ILE A 54 -13.90 -9.67 11.44
N ALA A 55 -13.00 -9.07 10.65
CA ALA A 55 -11.90 -9.77 9.99
C ALA A 55 -10.69 -9.93 10.92
N GLU A 56 -10.88 -10.50 12.12
CA GLU A 56 -9.82 -11.12 12.92
C GLU A 56 -9.20 -12.32 12.16
N THR A 57 -8.62 -12.03 11.01
CA THR A 57 -7.86 -12.94 10.18
C THR A 57 -6.46 -12.38 10.19
N GLU A 58 -5.54 -13.11 10.83
CA GLU A 58 -4.08 -13.28 10.63
C GLU A 58 -3.19 -12.09 10.15
N ASP A 59 -3.71 -11.11 9.44
CA ASP A 59 -3.11 -9.87 8.95
C ASP A 59 -2.92 -8.77 10.02
N ASN A 60 -3.02 -9.11 11.31
CA ASN A 60 -2.29 -8.36 12.34
C ASN A 60 -0.80 -8.69 12.21
N VAL A 61 -0.21 -8.35 11.06
CA VAL A 61 1.23 -8.52 10.82
C VAL A 61 1.92 -7.63 11.83
N ALA A 62 2.48 -8.25 12.87
CA ALA A 62 3.35 -7.59 13.81
C ALA A 62 4.41 -6.80 13.02
N TRP A 63 4.73 -5.60 13.50
CA TRP A 63 5.75 -4.77 12.87
C TRP A 63 6.98 -5.62 12.53
N THR A 64 7.36 -5.60 11.26
CA THR A 64 8.54 -6.28 10.74
C THR A 64 9.61 -5.23 10.48
N ASN A 65 10.88 -5.56 10.74
CA ASN A 65 11.96 -4.61 10.50
C ASN A 65 12.00 -4.18 9.01
N PRO A 66 11.85 -2.87 8.70
CA PRO A 66 11.86 -2.38 7.32
C PRO A 66 13.11 -2.76 6.53
N GLU A 67 14.28 -2.86 7.17
CA GLU A 67 15.52 -3.24 6.48
C GLU A 67 15.45 -4.66 5.91
N GLN A 68 14.80 -5.59 6.63
CA GLN A 68 14.58 -6.96 6.18
C GLN A 68 13.63 -6.97 4.97
N LEU A 69 12.52 -6.22 5.06
CA LEU A 69 11.55 -6.09 3.96
C LEU A 69 12.19 -5.48 2.71
N GLN A 70 13.00 -4.43 2.87
CA GLN A 70 13.67 -3.77 1.76
C GLN A 70 14.73 -4.68 1.12
N ALA A 71 15.45 -5.49 1.90
CA ALA A 71 16.38 -6.47 1.37
C ALA A 71 15.65 -7.54 0.54
N GLU A 72 14.55 -8.09 1.03
CA GLU A 72 13.71 -9.03 0.28
C GLU A 72 13.20 -8.44 -1.03
N VAL A 73 12.67 -7.22 -0.98
CA VAL A 73 12.15 -6.51 -2.15
C VAL A 73 13.25 -6.25 -3.17
N ARG A 74 14.45 -5.85 -2.72
CA ARG A 74 15.61 -5.67 -3.60
C ARG A 74 15.97 -6.96 -4.32
N THR A 75 16.02 -8.08 -3.62
CA THR A 75 16.31 -9.40 -4.23
C THR A 75 15.26 -9.74 -5.28
N ARG A 76 13.96 -9.61 -4.97
CA ARG A 76 12.89 -9.88 -5.94
C ARG A 76 12.97 -8.99 -7.18
N ILE A 77 13.31 -7.72 -7.02
CA ILE A 77 13.48 -6.80 -8.15
C ILE A 77 14.62 -7.28 -9.05
N LEU A 78 15.78 -7.61 -8.48
CA LEU A 78 16.92 -8.11 -9.25
C LEU A 78 16.59 -9.42 -9.98
N ASP A 79 15.94 -10.36 -9.30
CA ASP A 79 15.50 -11.63 -9.90
C ASP A 79 14.52 -11.40 -11.06
N SER A 80 13.62 -10.42 -10.93
CA SER A 80 12.64 -10.09 -11.98
C SER A 80 13.28 -9.43 -13.21
N GLN A 81 14.42 -8.76 -13.04
CA GLN A 81 15.16 -8.09 -14.12
C GLN A 81 16.15 -9.01 -14.82
N ALA A 82 16.58 -10.09 -14.18
CA ALA A 82 17.50 -11.08 -14.75
C ALA A 82 16.81 -12.06 -15.73
N LYS A 83 15.48 -11.94 -15.89
CA LYS A 83 14.63 -12.82 -16.70
C LYS A 83 14.15 -12.12 -17.96
#